data_AF-A0A372KPF5-F1
#
_entry.id   AF-A0A372KPF5-F1
#
_cell.length_a   1.000
_cell.length_b   1.000
_cell.length_c   1.000
_cell.angle_alpha   90.00
_cell.angle_beta   90.00
_cell.angle_gamma   90.00
#
_symmetry.space_group_name_H-M   'P 1'
#
loop_
_entity.id
_entity.type
_entity.pdbx_description
1 polymer ?
#
loop_
_entity_poly.entity_id
_entity_poly.type
_entity_poly.pdbx_seq_one_letter_code
_entity_poly.pdbx_strand_id
1 'polypeptide(L)'
;MKMKRWFSLLTLGLALIALAACGQKSTEDIIKTELKDSYTGYAELRAYEAFFNSGGDQLKFESSKGQISNSSGEVVYFKTVPKSDLPSNPSGVLTSLEEELQNTDNFTIVISQRREKLDTSDAYYQISLSDGGKTIRIIELRRNHFAEGGFYDFSGQAD
;
A
#
# COMPACT_ATOMS: atom_id res chain seq x y z
N MET A 1 39.91 -36.97 6.05
CA MET A 1 38.81 -36.00 6.30
C MET A 1 38.90 -34.83 5.31
N LYS A 2 38.42 -34.96 4.06
CA LYS A 2 38.43 -33.84 3.09
C LYS A 2 37.17 -33.74 2.21
N MET A 3 36.14 -34.54 2.46
CA MET A 3 34.96 -34.62 1.58
C MET A 3 33.64 -34.16 2.23
N LYS A 4 33.66 -33.73 3.50
CA LYS A 4 32.47 -33.26 4.23
C LYS A 4 32.28 -31.74 4.24
N ARG A 5 33.24 -30.95 3.74
CA ARG A 5 33.17 -29.48 3.76
C ARG A 5 32.60 -28.84 2.50
N TRP A 6 32.53 -29.56 1.37
CA TRP A 6 32.04 -28.99 0.11
C TRP A 6 30.52 -29.02 -0.02
N PHE A 7 29.83 -29.97 0.60
CA PHE A 7 28.36 -30.00 0.57
C PHE A 7 27.71 -28.91 1.44
N SER A 8 28.37 -28.48 2.52
CA SER A 8 27.86 -27.41 3.39
C SER A 8 27.94 -26.01 2.77
N LEU A 9 28.84 -25.79 1.82
CA LEU A 9 28.99 -24.51 1.13
C LEU A 9 28.05 -24.38 -0.07
N LEU A 10 27.69 -25.51 -0.71
CA LEU A 10 26.73 -25.54 -1.82
C LEU A 10 25.28 -25.33 -1.36
N THR A 11 24.90 -25.78 -0.16
CA THR A 11 23.56 -25.53 0.39
C THR A 11 23.39 -24.11 0.94
N LEU A 12 24.47 -23.46 1.40
CA LEU A 12 24.41 -22.07 1.88
C LEU A 12 24.45 -21.06 0.72
N GLY A 13 25.10 -21.40 -0.39
CA GLY A 13 25.14 -20.56 -1.60
C GLY A 13 23.81 -20.50 -2.34
N LEU A 14 22.98 -21.55 -2.28
CA LEU A 14 21.68 -21.59 -2.98
C LEU A 14 20.57 -20.85 -2.22
N ALA A 15 20.69 -20.71 -0.89
CA ALA A 15 19.72 -19.96 -0.08
C ALA A 15 19.85 -18.43 -0.25
N LEU A 16 20.98 -17.94 -0.76
CA LEU A 16 21.24 -16.51 -0.99
C LEU A 16 20.86 -16.04 -2.40
N ILE A 17 20.58 -16.95 -3.33
CA ILE A 17 20.22 -16.61 -4.73
C ILE A 17 18.69 -16.46 -4.90
N ALA A 18 17.90 -16.74 -3.87
CA ALA A 18 16.46 -16.45 -3.87
C ALA A 18 16.10 -15.02 -3.43
N LEU A 19 17.10 -14.19 -3.07
CA LEU A 19 16.89 -12.78 -2.80
C LEU A 19 17.18 -11.99 -4.08
N ALA A 20 16.16 -11.27 -4.56
CA ALA A 20 16.22 -10.33 -5.68
C ALA A 20 16.26 -10.94 -7.08
N ALA A 21 15.29 -11.80 -7.41
CA ALA A 21 14.64 -11.62 -8.70
C ALA A 21 13.69 -10.42 -8.57
N CYS A 22 14.23 -9.19 -8.70
CA CYS A 22 13.47 -7.95 -8.78
C CYS A 22 12.68 -7.90 -10.10
N GLY A 23 11.72 -8.82 -10.28
CA GLY A 23 10.58 -8.57 -11.14
C GLY A 23 9.61 -7.73 -10.34
N GLN A 24 9.29 -6.53 -10.81
CA GLN A 24 8.22 -5.74 -10.21
C GLN A 24 6.94 -6.57 -10.29
N LYS A 25 6.40 -6.97 -9.12
CA LYS A 25 5.17 -7.78 -9.06
C LYS A 25 4.03 -7.02 -9.71
N SER A 26 3.12 -7.75 -10.37
CA SER A 26 1.89 -7.11 -10.87
C SER A 26 1.05 -6.62 -9.69
N THR A 27 0.22 -5.59 -9.90
CA THR A 27 -0.71 -5.12 -8.85
C THR A 27 -1.62 -6.25 -8.35
N GLU A 28 -2.05 -7.14 -9.23
CA GLU A 28 -2.87 -8.29 -8.87
C GLU A 28 -2.11 -9.26 -7.96
N ASP A 29 -0.84 -9.54 -8.25
CA ASP A 29 0.00 -10.39 -7.41
C ASP A 29 0.26 -9.73 -6.05
N ILE A 30 0.57 -8.43 -6.02
CA ILE A 30 0.80 -7.68 -4.77
C ILE A 30 -0.42 -7.80 -3.85
N ILE A 31 -1.63 -7.59 -4.38
CA ILE A 31 -2.87 -7.68 -3.60
C ILE A 31 -3.13 -9.10 -3.10
N LYS A 32 -2.74 -10.12 -3.86
CA LYS A 32 -2.95 -11.53 -3.50
C LYS A 32 -1.92 -12.08 -2.53
N THR A 33 -0.65 -11.62 -2.59
CA THR A 33 0.46 -12.24 -1.84
C THR A 33 1.01 -11.35 -0.72
N GLU A 34 1.00 -10.03 -0.92
CA GLU A 34 1.65 -9.10 0.01
C GLU A 34 0.66 -8.42 0.94
N LEU A 35 -0.42 -7.85 0.39
CA LEU A 35 -1.43 -7.15 1.18
C LEU A 35 -2.05 -8.09 2.21
N LYS A 36 -1.97 -7.73 3.49
CA LYS A 36 -2.56 -8.46 4.61
C LYS A 36 -3.98 -7.99 4.87
N ASP A 37 -4.75 -8.81 5.57
CA ASP A 37 -6.17 -8.56 5.82
C ASP A 37 -6.42 -7.40 6.79
N SER A 38 -5.45 -7.06 7.64
CA SER A 38 -5.60 -6.03 8.66
C SER A 38 -4.27 -5.37 8.98
N TYR A 39 -4.32 -4.06 9.25
CA TYR A 39 -3.19 -3.27 9.71
C TYR A 39 -3.61 -2.33 10.83
N THR A 40 -2.86 -2.35 11.92
CA THR A 40 -3.02 -1.40 13.03
C THR A 40 -1.92 -0.35 12.95
N GLY A 41 -2.28 0.93 13.00
CA GLY A 41 -1.33 2.00 12.73
C GLY A 41 -1.81 3.38 13.15
N TYR A 42 -1.14 4.41 12.63
CA TYR A 42 -1.36 5.79 12.99
C TYR A 42 -1.22 6.72 11.78
N ALA A 43 -2.05 7.76 11.74
CA ALA A 43 -1.86 8.92 10.87
C ALA A 43 -1.94 10.21 11.70
N GLU A 44 -1.09 11.19 11.42
CA GLU A 44 -1.12 12.48 12.12
C GLU A 44 -2.35 13.31 11.73
N LEU A 45 -2.63 13.35 10.44
CA LEU A 45 -3.75 14.08 9.86
C LEU A 45 -4.78 13.09 9.33
N ARG A 46 -6.07 13.43 9.46
CA ARG A 46 -7.16 12.72 8.76
C ARG A 46 -7.06 12.97 7.27
N ALA A 47 -7.65 12.13 6.44
CA ALA A 47 -7.77 12.42 5.02
C ALA A 47 -8.88 13.44 4.74
N TYR A 48 -8.91 13.93 3.48
CA TYR A 48 -10.07 14.68 2.98
C TYR A 48 -11.36 13.90 3.19
N GLU A 49 -11.32 12.62 2.80
CA GLU A 49 -12.40 11.68 3.06
C GLU A 49 -12.41 11.26 4.52
N ALA A 50 -13.54 11.50 5.18
CA ALA A 50 -13.70 11.29 6.63
C ALA A 50 -13.50 9.83 7.10
N PHE A 51 -13.44 8.86 6.17
CA PHE A 51 -13.20 7.46 6.47
C PHE A 51 -11.80 7.20 7.07
N PHE A 52 -10.77 7.88 6.56
CA PHE A 52 -9.40 7.73 7.01
C PHE A 52 -9.10 8.76 8.10
N ASN A 53 -9.13 8.30 9.35
CA ASN A 53 -9.03 9.17 10.53
C ASN A 53 -7.58 9.48 10.92
N SER A 54 -7.36 10.62 11.56
CA SER A 54 -6.14 10.87 12.34
C SER A 54 -6.15 10.07 13.64
N GLY A 55 -4.98 9.83 14.22
CA GLY A 55 -4.82 9.04 15.42
C GLY A 55 -4.56 7.57 15.10
N GLY A 56 -4.70 6.72 16.12
CA GLY A 56 -4.57 5.28 15.98
C GLY A 56 -5.82 4.67 15.34
N ASP A 57 -5.65 3.78 14.37
CA ASP A 57 -6.75 3.09 13.70
C ASP A 57 -6.34 1.66 13.30
N GLN A 58 -7.33 0.81 13.06
CA GLN A 58 -7.18 -0.50 12.46
C GLN A 58 -7.93 -0.53 11.14
N LEU A 59 -7.21 -0.77 10.04
CA LEU A 59 -7.75 -0.83 8.69
C LEU A 59 -7.78 -2.28 8.22
N LYS A 60 -8.96 -2.78 7.87
CA LYS A 60 -9.16 -4.14 7.35
C LYS A 60 -9.47 -4.13 5.87
N PHE A 61 -8.73 -4.92 5.11
CA PHE A 61 -8.84 -5.04 3.67
C PHE A 61 -9.60 -6.32 3.29
N GLU A 62 -10.80 -6.16 2.75
CA GLU A 62 -11.55 -7.25 2.13
C GLU A 62 -11.38 -7.19 0.61
N SER A 63 -10.17 -7.52 0.14
CA SER A 63 -9.75 -7.36 -1.26
C SER A 63 -10.66 -8.06 -2.28
N SER A 64 -11.21 -9.23 -1.94
CA SER A 64 -12.16 -9.96 -2.79
C SER A 64 -13.47 -9.21 -3.04
N LYS A 65 -13.83 -8.29 -2.13
CA LYS A 65 -14.99 -7.41 -2.25
C LYS A 65 -14.61 -6.00 -2.69
N GLY A 66 -13.31 -5.65 -2.71
CA GLY A 66 -12.85 -4.29 -2.93
C GLY A 66 -13.35 -3.35 -1.84
N GLN A 67 -13.22 -3.74 -0.57
CA GLN A 67 -13.66 -2.97 0.59
C GLN A 67 -12.53 -2.74 1.59
N ILE A 68 -12.54 -1.59 2.24
CA ILE A 68 -11.72 -1.28 3.42
C ILE A 68 -12.69 -0.90 4.54
N SER A 69 -12.46 -1.43 5.74
CA SER A 69 -13.17 -0.99 6.95
C SER A 69 -12.20 -0.44 7.99
N ASN A 70 -12.67 0.50 8.82
CA ASN A 70 -11.89 1.10 9.90
C ASN A 70 -12.35 0.60 11.28
N SER A 71 -11.68 1.02 12.35
CA SER A 71 -12.03 0.62 13.72
C SER A 71 -13.41 1.09 14.19
N SER A 72 -13.98 2.10 13.53
CA SER A 72 -15.35 2.59 13.78
C SER A 72 -16.42 1.75 13.08
N GLY A 73 -16.04 0.74 12.30
CA GLY A 73 -16.96 -0.11 11.54
C GLY A 73 -17.50 0.56 10.27
N GLU A 74 -16.94 1.71 9.88
CA GLU A 74 -17.25 2.32 8.59
C GLU A 74 -16.63 1.49 7.47
N VAL A 75 -17.18 1.61 6.26
CA VAL A 75 -16.71 0.88 5.08
C VAL A 75 -16.62 1.84 3.89
N VAL A 76 -15.52 1.74 3.15
CA VAL A 76 -15.39 2.30 1.80
C VAL A 76 -15.11 1.18 0.80
N TYR A 77 -15.47 1.44 -0.44
CA TYR A 77 -15.10 0.62 -1.58
C TYR A 77 -13.82 1.16 -2.18
N PHE A 78 -13.01 0.27 -2.77
CA PHE A 78 -11.81 0.66 -3.51
C PHE A 78 -11.67 -0.14 -4.80
N LYS A 79 -10.94 0.43 -5.76
CA LYS A 79 -10.38 -0.29 -6.91
C LYS A 79 -8.97 0.23 -7.19
N THR A 80 -8.15 -0.60 -7.83
CA THR A 80 -6.82 -0.21 -8.28
C THR A 80 -6.89 0.69 -9.51
N VAL A 81 -5.96 1.64 -9.61
CA VAL A 81 -5.86 2.56 -10.75
C VAL A 81 -4.42 2.57 -11.24
N PRO A 82 -4.14 2.28 -12.53
CA PRO A 82 -2.79 2.40 -13.06
C PRO A 82 -2.39 3.88 -13.18
N LYS A 83 -1.09 4.18 -13.08
CA LYS A 83 -0.58 5.55 -13.16
C LYS A 83 -1.02 6.30 -14.42
N SER A 84 -1.16 5.59 -15.55
CA SER A 84 -1.62 6.16 -16.83
C SER A 84 -3.02 6.76 -16.79
N ASP A 85 -3.84 6.30 -15.84
CA ASP A 85 -5.25 6.66 -15.74
C ASP A 85 -5.49 7.70 -14.63
N LEU A 86 -4.43 8.13 -13.94
CA LEU A 86 -4.51 9.15 -12.91
C LEU A 86 -4.65 10.56 -13.51
N PRO A 87 -5.49 11.42 -12.93
CA PRO A 87 -5.48 12.84 -13.24
C PRO A 87 -4.11 13.49 -12.98
N SER A 88 -3.87 14.66 -13.58
CA SER A 88 -2.57 15.34 -13.56
C SER A 88 -2.02 15.60 -12.15
N ASN A 89 -2.87 16.05 -11.22
CA ASN A 89 -2.46 16.32 -9.83
C ASN A 89 -1.97 15.04 -9.09
N PRO A 90 -2.81 14.00 -8.89
CA PRO A 90 -2.35 12.78 -8.23
C PRO A 90 -1.20 12.09 -8.98
N SER A 91 -1.15 12.16 -10.32
CA SER A 91 -0.01 11.64 -11.08
C SER A 91 1.30 12.40 -10.80
N GLY A 92 1.23 13.73 -10.68
CA GLY A 92 2.40 14.56 -10.33
C GLY A 92 2.92 14.23 -8.93
N VAL A 93 2.01 14.05 -7.98
CA VAL A 93 2.34 13.66 -6.60
C VAL A 93 2.95 12.26 -6.56
N LEU A 94 2.36 11.28 -7.26
CA LEU A 94 2.93 9.94 -7.33
C LEU A 94 4.34 9.95 -7.93
N THR A 95 4.58 10.81 -8.93
CA THR A 95 5.92 10.97 -9.53
C THR A 95 6.95 11.49 -8.51
N SER A 96 6.56 12.42 -7.62
CA SER A 96 7.45 12.88 -6.54
C SER A 96 7.77 11.82 -5.48
N LEU A 97 6.99 10.74 -5.40
CA LEU A 97 7.18 9.65 -4.45
C LEU A 97 7.96 8.47 -5.04
N GLU A 98 8.30 8.48 -6.33
CA GLU A 98 8.88 7.31 -7.00
C GLU A 98 10.13 6.78 -6.31
N GLU A 99 11.06 7.66 -5.92
CA GLU A 99 12.29 7.28 -5.22
C GLU A 99 12.00 6.61 -3.86
N GLU A 100 11.02 7.12 -3.10
CA GLU A 100 10.60 6.51 -1.83
C GLU A 100 9.95 5.13 -2.03
N LEU A 101 9.31 4.91 -3.17
CA LEU A 101 8.55 3.70 -3.47
C LEU A 101 9.36 2.58 -4.15
N GLN A 102 10.56 2.88 -4.67
CA GLN A 102 11.37 1.93 -5.46
C GLN A 102 11.60 0.56 -4.79
N ASN A 103 11.68 0.53 -3.46
CA ASN A 103 11.96 -0.69 -2.70
C ASN A 103 10.71 -1.25 -1.99
N THR A 104 9.52 -0.92 -2.49
CA THR A 104 8.24 -1.32 -1.90
C THR A 104 7.34 -1.96 -2.94
N ASP A 105 6.57 -2.96 -2.52
CA ASP A 105 5.45 -3.45 -3.31
C ASP A 105 4.33 -2.42 -3.19
N ASN A 106 3.93 -1.80 -4.30
CA ASN A 106 3.07 -0.63 -4.23
C ASN A 106 2.06 -0.56 -5.38
N PHE A 107 0.91 0.05 -5.11
CA PHE A 107 -0.16 0.26 -6.08
C PHE A 107 -1.05 1.43 -5.67
N THR A 108 -1.67 2.07 -6.65
CA THR A 108 -2.61 3.18 -6.41
C THR A 108 -4.04 2.65 -6.35
N ILE A 109 -4.83 3.19 -5.43
CA ILE A 109 -6.27 2.95 -5.34
C ILE A 109 -7.05 4.25 -5.46
N VAL A 110 -8.30 4.14 -5.90
CA VAL A 110 -9.33 5.16 -5.70
C VAL A 110 -10.39 4.58 -4.76
N ILE A 111 -10.91 5.40 -3.84
CA ILE A 111 -11.94 4.97 -2.89
C ILE A 111 -13.26 5.71 -3.10
N SER A 112 -14.34 5.14 -2.60
CA SER A 112 -15.62 5.83 -2.43
C SER A 112 -16.49 5.15 -1.37
N GLN A 113 -17.33 5.93 -0.67
CA GLN A 113 -18.36 5.37 0.22
C GLN A 113 -19.44 4.56 -0.55
N ARG A 114 -19.54 4.77 -1.87
CA ARG A 114 -20.52 4.12 -2.74
C ARG A 114 -19.84 3.44 -3.92
N ARG A 115 -20.08 2.14 -4.10
CA ARG A 115 -19.39 1.31 -5.12
C ARG A 115 -19.58 1.88 -6.53
N GLU A 116 -20.79 2.34 -6.86
CA GLU A 116 -21.16 2.92 -8.15
C GLU A 116 -20.53 4.29 -8.43
N LYS A 117 -19.83 4.88 -7.45
CA LYS A 117 -19.15 6.17 -7.58
C LYS A 117 -17.64 6.07 -7.72
N LEU A 118 -17.06 4.87 -7.71
CA LEU A 118 -15.61 4.66 -7.84
C LEU A 118 -15.03 5.25 -9.13
N ASP A 119 -15.76 5.17 -10.25
CA ASP A 119 -15.29 5.68 -11.55
C ASP A 119 -15.26 7.21 -11.63
N THR A 120 -16.00 7.88 -10.74
CA THR A 120 -16.12 9.35 -10.71
C THR A 120 -15.48 9.96 -9.47
N SER A 121 -14.85 9.15 -8.62
CA SER A 121 -14.21 9.61 -7.39
C SER A 121 -12.85 10.26 -7.69
N ASP A 122 -12.50 11.29 -6.92
CA ASP A 122 -11.21 11.98 -6.94
C ASP A 122 -10.33 11.65 -5.72
N ALA A 123 -10.75 10.68 -4.89
CA ALA A 123 -10.08 10.27 -3.66
C ALA A 123 -9.05 9.16 -3.94
N TYR A 124 -7.87 9.57 -4.42
CA TYR A 124 -6.77 8.67 -4.77
C TYR A 124 -5.75 8.52 -3.64
N TYR A 125 -5.29 7.29 -3.42
CA TYR A 125 -4.29 6.95 -2.41
C TYR A 125 -3.25 5.99 -2.98
N GLN A 126 -2.00 6.20 -2.60
CA GLN A 126 -0.93 5.24 -2.86
C GLN A 126 -0.80 4.29 -1.68
N ILE A 127 -0.87 2.99 -1.95
CA ILE A 127 -0.53 1.93 -1.00
C ILE A 127 0.92 1.52 -1.24
N SER A 128 1.71 1.48 -0.19
CA SER A 128 3.09 1.00 -0.20
C SER A 128 3.26 -0.05 0.88
N LEU A 129 3.80 -1.21 0.49
CA LEU A 129 3.98 -2.38 1.33
C LEU A 129 5.46 -2.73 1.40
N SER A 130 5.94 -2.99 2.62
CA SER A 130 7.32 -3.40 2.87
C SER A 130 7.37 -4.55 3.88
N ASP A 131 8.55 -5.16 4.04
CA ASP A 131 8.75 -6.36 4.88
C ASP A 131 7.76 -7.50 4.56
N GLY A 132 7.62 -7.83 3.26
CA GLY A 132 6.69 -8.87 2.80
C GLY A 132 5.22 -8.55 3.10
N GLY A 133 4.89 -7.25 3.08
CA GLY A 133 3.57 -6.71 3.38
C GLY A 133 3.23 -6.62 4.86
N LYS A 134 4.16 -6.86 5.78
CA LYS A 134 3.93 -6.66 7.21
C LYS A 134 3.84 -5.18 7.60
N THR A 135 4.48 -4.30 6.84
CA THR A 135 4.36 -2.84 7.03
C THR A 135 3.57 -2.24 5.87
N ILE A 136 2.62 -1.36 6.20
CA ILE A 136 1.85 -0.58 5.22
C ILE A 136 2.09 0.91 5.42
N ARG A 137 2.14 1.64 4.31
CA ARG A 137 1.97 3.10 4.26
C ARG A 137 0.84 3.44 3.29
N ILE A 138 -0.08 4.32 3.68
CA ILE A 138 -1.20 4.78 2.86
C ILE A 138 -1.11 6.30 2.73
N ILE A 139 -0.89 6.78 1.51
CA ILE A 139 -0.55 8.17 1.22
C ILE A 139 -1.65 8.79 0.37
N GLU A 140 -2.28 9.86 0.84
CA GLU A 140 -3.24 10.62 0.06
C GLU A 140 -2.55 11.38 -1.09
N LEU A 141 -2.94 11.09 -2.32
CA LEU A 141 -2.37 11.72 -3.51
C LEU A 141 -3.00 13.09 -3.79
N ARG A 142 -4.12 13.42 -3.15
CA ARG A 142 -4.71 14.76 -3.15
C ARG A 142 -3.98 15.65 -2.14
N ARG A 143 -2.84 16.22 -2.55
CA ARG A 143 -2.07 17.15 -1.71
C ARG A 143 -2.80 18.49 -1.55
N ASN A 144 -2.53 19.20 -0.46
CA ASN A 144 -3.04 20.55 -0.15
C ASN A 144 -4.50 20.63 0.32
N HIS A 145 -5.03 19.57 0.96
CA HIS A 145 -6.31 19.70 1.64
C HIS A 145 -6.21 20.63 2.86
N PHE A 146 -5.14 20.52 3.64
CA PHE A 146 -4.96 21.28 4.88
C PHE A 146 -4.31 22.64 4.63
N ALA A 147 -4.67 23.63 5.46
CA ALA A 147 -4.14 25.00 5.37
C ALA A 147 -2.60 25.08 5.47
N GLU A 148 -1.97 24.05 6.06
CA GLU A 148 -0.52 23.94 6.22
C GLU A 148 0.15 23.02 5.17
N GLY A 149 -0.59 22.57 4.15
CA GLY A 149 -0.06 21.70 3.09
C GLY A 149 0.07 20.22 3.48
N GLY A 150 -0.43 19.84 4.65
CA GLY A 150 -0.47 18.45 5.11
C GLY A 150 -1.37 17.56 4.26
N PHE A 151 -1.26 16.25 4.50
CA PHE A 151 -2.01 15.19 3.83
C PHE A 151 -2.09 13.96 4.74
N TYR A 152 -3.03 13.06 4.44
CA TYR A 152 -3.06 11.77 5.14
C TYR A 152 -1.88 10.88 4.73
N ASP A 153 -1.13 10.43 5.74
CA ASP A 153 0.01 9.54 5.63
C ASP A 153 -0.02 8.54 6.79
N PHE A 154 -0.72 7.44 6.58
CA PHE A 154 -0.86 6.40 7.60
C PHE A 154 0.29 5.41 7.52
N SER A 155 0.84 5.05 8.66
CA SER A 155 1.82 3.97 8.80
C SER A 155 1.27 2.91 9.75
N GLY A 156 1.28 1.64 9.33
CA GLY A 156 0.74 0.54 10.11
C GLY A 156 1.52 -0.76 10.01
N GLN A 157 1.27 -1.65 10.95
CA GLN A 157 1.79 -3.01 11.00
C GLN A 157 0.65 -4.01 10.86
N ALA A 158 0.90 -5.09 10.13
CA ALA A 158 -0.05 -6.18 10.01
C ALA A 158 -0.23 -6.88 11.37
N ASP A 159 -1.46 -7.29 11.65
CA ASP A 159 -1.80 -8.04 12.86
C ASP A 159 -1.33 -9.51 12.80
#